data_AF-A0A1Y1V578-F1
#
_entry.id   AF-A0A1Y1V578-F1
#
_cell.length_a   1.000
_cell.length_b   1.000
_cell.length_c   1.000
_cell.angle_alpha   90.00
_cell.angle_beta   90.00
_cell.angle_gamma   90.00
#
_symmetry.space_group_name_H-M   'P 1'
#
loop_
_entity.id
_entity.type
_entity.pdbx_description
1 polymer ?
#
loop_
_entity_poly.entity_id
_entity_poly.type
_entity_poly.pdbx_seq_one_letter_code
_entity_poly.pdbx_strand_id
1 'polypeptide(L)'
;MRKLVANSLYKFKKMNIKIGLFFLILITYVYSVIVDEAQFADLISKIDDEIIINIDSEIYISNDFIVNDNHKKIIIIGKSVETSFIKFENLSNKLYFGENVKEIEIKNISIIGNIFFNNIKSVFFDSVSITGNIDSYFDIDINDYIKFKNVTYNPSSYSSDNCINLSGNVEIVDSTFKGSSQCNNRLFNFFGLEYYDLYIENSNFSGEYKCGCVNIDKGHEVNIYKSTFDNAYVPKIFEGGGGLKIKNSNTHLKNCNFTNNYVMHEGGALYLEDIFGFEADGLEVVNNTAIYKGSMVFISTIEDIGSTAIFKNIRQINTGINNERIQEGGLGFRFIHKYI
;
A
#
# COMPACT_ATOMS: atom_id res chain seq x y z
N MET A 1 -30.26 -66.48 -16.83
CA MET A 1 -29.33 -65.49 -17.43
C MET A 1 -30.00 -64.16 -17.83
N ARG A 2 -31.14 -64.14 -18.56
CA ARG A 2 -31.78 -62.87 -18.99
C ARG A 2 -32.30 -61.95 -17.86
N LYS A 3 -32.75 -62.50 -16.72
CA LYS A 3 -33.20 -61.68 -15.55
C LYS A 3 -32.05 -60.97 -14.80
N LEU A 4 -30.83 -61.49 -14.85
CA LEU A 4 -29.66 -60.88 -14.18
C LEU A 4 -29.11 -59.68 -14.95
N VAL A 5 -29.19 -59.70 -16.29
CA VAL A 5 -28.74 -58.61 -17.15
C VAL A 5 -29.68 -57.39 -17.06
N ALA A 6 -30.99 -57.61 -16.92
CA ALA A 6 -31.97 -56.52 -16.78
C ALA A 6 -31.82 -55.71 -15.48
N ASN A 7 -31.51 -56.38 -14.35
CA ASN A 7 -31.29 -55.69 -13.08
C ASN A 7 -29.97 -54.91 -13.03
N SER A 8 -28.93 -55.37 -13.74
CA SER A 8 -27.65 -54.67 -13.88
C SER A 8 -27.79 -53.37 -14.70
N LEU A 9 -28.50 -53.43 -15.84
CA LEU A 9 -28.76 -52.26 -16.68
C LEU A 9 -29.64 -51.21 -15.97
N TYR A 10 -30.62 -51.63 -15.17
CA TYR A 10 -31.47 -50.71 -14.41
C TYR A 10 -30.70 -49.97 -13.30
N LYS A 11 -29.74 -50.65 -12.64
CA LYS A 11 -28.88 -50.03 -11.61
C LYS A 11 -27.90 -49.02 -12.21
N PHE A 12 -27.33 -49.32 -13.38
CA PHE A 12 -26.43 -48.40 -14.10
C PHE A 12 -27.15 -47.12 -14.55
N LYS A 13 -28.40 -47.25 -15.05
CA LYS A 13 -29.20 -46.10 -15.49
C LYS A 13 -29.58 -45.17 -14.32
N LYS A 14 -29.85 -45.73 -13.14
CA LYS A 14 -30.18 -44.96 -11.92
C LYS A 14 -28.97 -44.28 -11.28
N MET A 15 -27.75 -44.82 -11.48
CA MET A 15 -26.49 -44.23 -10.99
C MET A 15 -26.03 -43.04 -11.86
N ASN A 16 -26.19 -43.12 -13.18
CA ASN A 16 -25.88 -42.02 -14.10
C ASN A 16 -26.80 -40.80 -13.92
N ILE A 17 -28.07 -41.01 -13.53
CA ILE A 17 -29.01 -39.89 -13.27
C ILE A 17 -28.63 -39.13 -11.98
N LYS A 18 -28.12 -39.82 -10.94
CA LYS A 18 -27.67 -39.15 -9.70
C LYS A 18 -26.35 -38.40 -9.88
N ILE A 19 -25.43 -38.90 -10.71
CA ILE A 19 -24.18 -38.20 -11.05
C ILE A 19 -24.49 -36.97 -11.91
N GLY A 20 -25.43 -37.07 -12.85
CA GLY A 20 -25.91 -35.93 -13.64
C GLY A 20 -26.59 -34.86 -12.78
N LEU A 21 -27.39 -35.25 -11.78
CA LEU A 21 -28.04 -34.29 -10.86
C LEU A 21 -27.04 -33.63 -9.90
N PHE A 22 -25.99 -34.34 -9.48
CA PHE A 22 -24.92 -33.78 -8.64
C PHE A 22 -24.07 -32.76 -9.42
N PHE A 23 -23.79 -33.03 -10.71
CA PHE A 23 -23.17 -32.05 -11.61
C PHE A 23 -24.10 -30.87 -11.94
N LEU A 24 -25.42 -31.06 -11.96
CA LEU A 24 -26.38 -29.96 -12.20
C LEU A 24 -26.51 -29.03 -10.99
N ILE A 25 -26.36 -29.53 -9.77
CA ILE A 25 -26.36 -28.73 -8.53
C ILE A 25 -25.03 -27.98 -8.35
N LEU A 26 -23.95 -28.43 -8.99
CA LEU A 26 -22.62 -27.80 -8.93
C LEU A 26 -22.43 -26.59 -9.86
N ILE A 27 -23.37 -26.26 -10.76
CA ILE A 27 -23.11 -25.30 -11.87
C ILE A 27 -24.04 -24.06 -11.89
N THR A 28 -24.90 -23.86 -10.89
CA THR A 28 -25.69 -22.62 -10.80
C THR A 28 -25.52 -21.90 -9.48
N TYR A 29 -24.27 -21.71 -9.04
CA TYR A 29 -23.95 -20.39 -8.49
C TYR A 29 -23.97 -19.44 -9.69
N VAL A 30 -25.16 -18.95 -10.04
CA VAL A 30 -25.30 -17.82 -10.94
C VAL A 30 -24.62 -16.69 -10.19
N TYR A 31 -23.36 -16.44 -10.51
CA TYR A 31 -22.65 -15.25 -10.08
C TYR A 31 -23.46 -14.07 -10.61
N SER A 32 -24.29 -13.49 -9.75
CA SER A 32 -25.02 -12.29 -10.10
C SER A 32 -23.96 -11.19 -10.28
N VAL A 33 -23.73 -10.82 -11.52
CA VAL A 33 -22.95 -9.63 -11.86
C VAL A 33 -23.69 -8.44 -11.27
N ILE A 34 -23.03 -7.70 -10.37
CA ILE A 34 -23.60 -6.52 -9.75
C ILE A 34 -23.57 -5.38 -10.75
N VAL A 35 -24.68 -4.68 -10.89
CA VAL A 35 -24.82 -3.56 -11.82
C VAL A 35 -25.10 -2.21 -11.16
N ASP A 36 -25.43 -2.16 -9.87
CA ASP A 36 -25.81 -0.92 -9.18
C ASP A 36 -25.48 -0.93 -7.66
N GLU A 37 -25.61 0.25 -7.02
CA GLU A 37 -25.35 0.47 -5.60
C GLU A 37 -26.26 -0.36 -4.69
N ALA A 38 -27.55 -0.51 -5.05
CA ALA A 38 -28.53 -1.22 -4.24
C ALA A 38 -28.22 -2.72 -4.17
N GLN A 39 -27.81 -3.32 -5.29
CA GLN A 39 -27.35 -4.71 -5.35
C GLN A 39 -26.04 -4.92 -4.59
N PHE A 40 -25.11 -3.95 -4.67
CA PHE A 40 -23.88 -3.97 -3.89
C PHE A 40 -24.18 -3.93 -2.38
N ALA A 41 -25.09 -3.06 -1.96
CA ALA A 41 -25.58 -2.96 -0.59
C ALA A 41 -26.26 -4.26 -0.10
N ASP A 42 -27.19 -4.81 -0.90
CA ASP A 42 -27.88 -6.06 -0.57
C ASP A 42 -26.88 -7.21 -0.34
N LEU A 43 -25.90 -7.37 -1.24
CA LEU A 43 -24.93 -8.45 -1.15
C LEU A 43 -23.98 -8.33 0.03
N ILE A 44 -23.49 -7.13 0.33
CA ILE A 44 -22.62 -6.92 1.50
C ILE A 44 -23.38 -7.12 2.82
N SER A 45 -24.66 -6.76 2.88
CA SER A 45 -25.46 -6.89 4.11
C SER A 45 -25.85 -8.32 4.47
N LYS A 46 -25.55 -9.32 3.62
CA LYS A 46 -25.90 -10.72 3.88
C LYS A 46 -25.04 -11.28 4.98
N ILE A 47 -25.68 -11.82 6.03
CA ILE A 47 -24.99 -12.51 7.13
C ILE A 47 -24.48 -13.87 6.63
N ASP A 48 -23.35 -13.83 5.94
CA ASP A 48 -22.60 -14.98 5.48
C ASP A 48 -21.15 -14.88 5.97
N ASP A 49 -20.55 -16.04 6.26
CA ASP A 49 -19.14 -16.13 6.67
C ASP A 49 -18.21 -15.57 5.56
N GLU A 50 -18.53 -15.85 4.30
CA GLU A 50 -17.74 -15.45 3.14
C GLU A 50 -18.65 -14.86 2.05
N ILE A 51 -18.34 -13.65 1.61
CA ILE A 51 -19.08 -12.94 0.55
C ILE A 51 -18.19 -12.78 -0.67
N ILE A 52 -18.70 -13.15 -1.85
CA ILE A 52 -18.03 -12.96 -3.13
C ILE A 52 -18.87 -12.04 -4.02
N ILE A 53 -18.29 -10.92 -4.40
CA ILE A 53 -18.90 -9.81 -5.13
C ILE A 53 -18.22 -9.71 -6.49
N ASN A 54 -18.95 -9.95 -7.57
CA ASN A 54 -18.43 -9.85 -8.94
C ASN A 54 -18.98 -8.60 -9.63
N ILE A 55 -18.08 -7.74 -10.10
CA ILE A 55 -18.40 -6.44 -10.71
C ILE A 55 -17.92 -6.43 -12.16
N ASP A 56 -18.83 -6.28 -13.12
CA ASP A 56 -18.53 -6.09 -14.56
C ASP A 56 -19.15 -4.78 -15.07
N SER A 57 -19.24 -3.79 -14.19
CA SER A 57 -19.81 -2.49 -14.50
C SER A 57 -19.19 -1.40 -13.63
N GLU A 58 -19.65 -0.18 -13.82
CA GLU A 58 -19.40 0.91 -12.90
C GLU A 58 -20.52 0.96 -11.85
N ILE A 59 -20.14 1.01 -10.58
CA ILE A 59 -21.04 1.20 -9.44
C ILE A 59 -20.76 2.60 -8.88
N TYR A 60 -21.81 3.41 -8.78
CA TYR A 60 -21.74 4.75 -8.20
C TYR A 60 -22.27 4.69 -6.77
N ILE A 61 -21.44 5.08 -5.80
CA ILE A 61 -21.78 5.11 -4.38
C ILE A 61 -22.01 6.56 -3.96
N SER A 62 -23.21 6.85 -3.48
CA SER A 62 -23.69 8.20 -3.19
C SER A 62 -23.21 8.73 -1.84
N ASN A 63 -22.99 7.84 -0.87
CA ASN A 63 -22.67 8.16 0.53
C ASN A 63 -21.48 7.33 1.05
N ASP A 64 -21.10 7.54 2.30
CA ASP A 64 -20.22 6.58 2.99
C ASP A 64 -20.83 5.18 2.93
N PHE A 65 -19.99 4.18 2.65
CA PHE A 65 -20.40 2.79 2.60
C PHE A 65 -19.71 2.03 3.72
N ILE A 66 -20.47 1.69 4.75
CA ILE A 66 -19.96 1.12 6.00
C ILE A 66 -20.26 -0.38 6.03
N VAL A 67 -19.21 -1.18 6.10
CA VAL A 67 -19.27 -2.64 6.25
C VAL A 67 -18.87 -3.00 7.67
N ASN A 68 -19.86 -3.28 8.53
CA ASN A 68 -19.62 -3.57 9.95
C ASN A 68 -20.31 -4.85 10.44
N ASP A 69 -20.94 -5.58 9.53
CA ASP A 69 -21.51 -6.89 9.82
C ASP A 69 -20.38 -7.93 9.99
N ASN A 70 -20.69 -9.03 10.69
CA ASN A 70 -19.71 -10.05 11.02
C ASN A 70 -19.45 -10.95 9.81
N HIS A 71 -18.32 -10.71 9.13
CA HIS A 71 -17.86 -11.51 8.00
C HIS A 71 -16.47 -12.04 8.28
N LYS A 72 -16.26 -13.33 8.04
CA LYS A 72 -14.91 -13.89 8.05
C LYS A 72 -14.12 -13.38 6.84
N LYS A 73 -14.75 -13.28 5.67
CA LYS A 73 -14.07 -12.87 4.45
C LYS A 73 -14.99 -12.15 3.46
N ILE A 74 -14.50 -11.07 2.85
CA ILE A 74 -15.15 -10.37 1.74
C ILE A 74 -14.21 -10.37 0.54
N ILE A 75 -14.70 -10.80 -0.61
CA ILE A 75 -13.96 -10.85 -1.87
C ILE A 75 -14.67 -10.00 -2.92
N ILE A 76 -14.04 -8.93 -3.38
CA ILE A 76 -14.53 -8.04 -4.44
C ILE A 76 -13.68 -8.27 -5.69
N ILE A 77 -14.29 -8.78 -6.75
CA ILE A 77 -13.63 -9.15 -7.99
C ILE A 77 -14.24 -8.36 -9.15
N GLY A 78 -13.43 -7.50 -9.75
CA GLY A 78 -13.74 -6.92 -11.04
C GLY A 78 -13.39 -7.87 -12.19
N LYS A 79 -13.98 -7.65 -13.36
CA LYS A 79 -13.56 -8.30 -14.60
C LYS A 79 -12.21 -7.78 -15.08
N SER A 80 -12.01 -6.47 -14.99
CA SER A 80 -10.75 -5.79 -15.32
C SER A 80 -10.70 -4.41 -14.68
N VAL A 81 -9.50 -3.87 -14.49
CA VAL A 81 -9.32 -2.51 -13.94
C VAL A 81 -9.90 -1.44 -14.87
N GLU A 82 -10.04 -1.73 -16.17
CA GLU A 82 -10.57 -0.80 -17.18
C GLU A 82 -12.10 -0.81 -17.31
N THR A 83 -12.78 -1.85 -16.81
CA THR A 83 -14.24 -2.01 -17.00
C THR A 83 -15.03 -2.09 -15.71
N SER A 84 -14.37 -2.42 -14.60
CA SER A 84 -15.02 -2.64 -13.31
C SER A 84 -14.63 -1.52 -12.36
N PHE A 85 -15.63 -0.77 -11.89
CA PHE A 85 -15.38 0.40 -11.05
C PHE A 85 -16.30 0.45 -9.84
N ILE A 86 -15.74 0.85 -8.70
CA ILE A 86 -16.50 1.43 -7.59
C ILE A 86 -16.12 2.91 -7.54
N LYS A 87 -17.09 3.81 -7.74
CA LYS A 87 -16.89 5.25 -7.79
C LYS A 87 -17.76 5.95 -6.75
N PHE A 88 -17.16 6.72 -5.87
CA PHE A 88 -17.90 7.59 -4.96
C PHE A 88 -18.26 8.89 -5.68
N GLU A 89 -19.53 9.27 -5.66
CA GLU A 89 -19.99 10.53 -6.26
C GLU A 89 -19.36 11.74 -5.57
N ASN A 90 -19.19 11.65 -4.25
CA ASN A 90 -18.44 12.60 -3.45
C ASN A 90 -17.13 11.95 -2.95
N LEU A 91 -15.99 12.52 -3.35
CA LEU A 91 -14.66 12.02 -3.00
C LEU A 91 -14.28 12.22 -1.53
N SER A 92 -15.10 12.90 -0.71
CA SER A 92 -14.94 12.86 0.76
C SER A 92 -15.48 11.57 1.38
N ASN A 93 -16.36 10.87 0.66
CA ASN A 93 -16.96 9.64 1.17
C ASN A 93 -15.93 8.50 1.14
N LYS A 94 -16.20 7.47 1.93
CA LYS A 94 -15.31 6.32 2.09
C LYS A 94 -16.02 4.98 2.06
N LEU A 95 -15.30 3.99 1.58
CA LEU A 95 -15.55 2.57 1.82
C LEU A 95 -14.89 2.19 3.14
N TYR A 96 -15.70 2.02 4.19
CA TYR A 96 -15.24 1.73 5.53
C TYR A 96 -15.46 0.24 5.86
N PHE A 97 -14.40 -0.46 6.25
CA PHE A 97 -14.48 -1.81 6.79
C PHE A 97 -14.19 -1.79 8.30
N GLY A 98 -15.17 -2.22 9.09
CA GLY A 98 -15.09 -2.29 10.55
C GLY A 98 -14.49 -3.59 11.06
N GLU A 99 -14.16 -3.61 12.36
CA GLU A 99 -13.48 -4.70 13.08
C GLU A 99 -14.16 -6.08 13.00
N ASN A 100 -15.44 -6.11 12.63
CA ASN A 100 -16.22 -7.34 12.46
C ASN A 100 -15.92 -8.06 11.14
N VAL A 101 -15.23 -7.40 10.20
CA VAL A 101 -14.70 -8.03 8.98
C VAL A 101 -13.29 -8.52 9.25
N LYS A 102 -13.00 -9.80 9.03
CA LYS A 102 -11.66 -10.36 9.32
C LYS A 102 -10.72 -10.31 8.12
N GLU A 103 -11.20 -10.66 6.94
CA GLU A 103 -10.38 -10.75 5.75
C GLU A 103 -11.05 -10.02 4.57
N ILE A 104 -10.25 -9.29 3.79
CA ILE A 104 -10.70 -8.55 2.61
C ILE A 104 -9.77 -8.87 1.45
N GLU A 105 -10.35 -9.17 0.29
CA GLU A 105 -9.62 -9.42 -0.94
C GLU A 105 -10.26 -8.63 -2.10
N ILE A 106 -9.49 -7.75 -2.73
CA ILE A 106 -9.94 -6.86 -3.81
C ILE A 106 -9.08 -7.11 -5.04
N LYS A 107 -9.71 -7.45 -6.17
CA LYS A 107 -9.01 -7.87 -7.39
C LYS A 107 -9.56 -7.25 -8.66
N ASN A 108 -8.66 -6.98 -9.62
CA ASN A 108 -8.99 -6.66 -11.01
C ASN A 108 -10.05 -5.55 -11.15
N ILE A 109 -9.97 -4.51 -10.32
CA ILE A 109 -10.99 -3.47 -10.24
C ILE A 109 -10.35 -2.10 -10.02
N SER A 110 -11.06 -1.05 -10.43
CA SER A 110 -10.73 0.33 -10.10
C SER A 110 -11.61 0.87 -8.97
N ILE A 111 -11.02 1.55 -7.99
CA ILE A 111 -11.74 2.24 -6.92
C ILE A 111 -11.43 3.73 -6.99
N ILE A 112 -12.46 4.56 -7.10
CA ILE A 112 -12.37 6.03 -7.08
C ILE A 112 -13.12 6.52 -5.83
N GLY A 113 -12.38 6.82 -4.77
CA GLY A 113 -12.89 7.19 -3.45
C GLY A 113 -11.96 6.70 -2.35
N ASN A 114 -12.26 7.10 -1.10
CA ASN A 114 -11.39 6.77 0.02
C ASN A 114 -11.70 5.37 0.57
N ILE A 115 -10.69 4.72 1.16
CA ILE A 115 -10.82 3.39 1.77
C ILE A 115 -10.29 3.46 3.20
N PHE A 116 -11.03 2.89 4.15
CA PHE A 116 -10.65 2.85 5.55
C PHE A 116 -10.74 1.43 6.12
N PHE A 117 -9.69 0.98 6.79
CA PHE A 117 -9.62 -0.31 7.47
C PHE A 117 -9.51 -0.13 8.98
N ASN A 118 -10.43 -0.71 9.75
CA ASN A 118 -10.39 -0.69 11.21
C ASN A 118 -10.19 -2.12 11.76
N ASN A 119 -9.03 -2.40 12.36
CA ASN A 119 -8.74 -3.68 13.04
C ASN A 119 -9.08 -4.92 12.18
N ILE A 120 -8.64 -4.89 10.91
CA ILE A 120 -8.85 -5.96 9.92
C ILE A 120 -7.62 -6.85 9.88
N LYS A 121 -7.82 -8.14 10.16
CA LYS A 121 -6.73 -9.13 10.23
C LYS A 121 -5.96 -9.25 8.93
N SER A 122 -6.63 -9.23 7.77
CA SER A 122 -5.95 -9.31 6.49
C SER A 122 -6.65 -8.55 5.38
N VAL A 123 -5.89 -7.75 4.63
CA VAL A 123 -6.35 -7.03 3.45
C VAL A 123 -5.41 -7.33 2.29
N PHE A 124 -5.96 -7.81 1.17
CA PHE A 124 -5.19 -8.13 -0.02
C PHE A 124 -5.73 -7.41 -1.26
N PHE A 125 -4.88 -6.63 -1.91
CA PHE A 125 -5.12 -6.02 -3.21
C PHE A 125 -4.27 -6.72 -4.27
N ASP A 126 -4.90 -7.21 -5.34
CA ASP A 126 -4.19 -7.76 -6.51
C ASP A 126 -4.71 -7.15 -7.81
N SER A 127 -3.85 -6.43 -8.52
CA SER A 127 -4.17 -5.84 -9.82
C SER A 127 -5.34 -4.86 -9.70
N VAL A 128 -5.15 -3.85 -8.83
CA VAL A 128 -6.16 -2.84 -8.47
C VAL A 128 -5.64 -1.46 -8.81
N SER A 129 -6.51 -0.60 -9.34
CA SER A 129 -6.23 0.83 -9.49
C SER A 129 -7.00 1.62 -8.45
N ILE A 130 -6.34 2.48 -7.69
CA ILE A 130 -6.96 3.26 -6.61
C ILE A 130 -6.74 4.74 -6.86
N THR A 131 -7.82 5.52 -6.78
CA THR A 131 -7.82 6.99 -6.79
C THR A 131 -8.55 7.51 -5.55
N GLY A 132 -7.81 7.88 -4.50
CA GLY A 132 -8.39 8.20 -3.19
C GLY A 132 -7.38 8.16 -2.07
N ASN A 133 -7.82 8.38 -0.83
CA ASN A 133 -6.99 8.12 0.34
C ASN A 133 -7.15 6.67 0.81
N ILE A 134 -6.09 6.12 1.41
CA ILE A 134 -6.14 4.80 2.04
C ILE A 134 -5.62 4.96 3.46
N ASP A 135 -6.49 4.68 4.43
CA ASP A 135 -6.16 4.79 5.84
C ASP A 135 -6.42 3.46 6.55
N SER A 136 -5.57 3.14 7.52
CA SER A 136 -5.82 2.05 8.46
C SER A 136 -5.68 2.52 9.90
N TYR A 137 -6.43 1.88 10.78
CA TYR A 137 -6.25 1.95 12.22
C TYR A 137 -6.17 0.52 12.75
N PHE A 138 -5.01 0.14 13.27
CA PHE A 138 -4.77 -1.17 13.87
C PHE A 138 -4.26 -1.00 15.30
N ASP A 139 -4.99 -1.56 16.24
CA ASP A 139 -4.58 -1.67 17.63
C ASP A 139 -3.39 -2.64 17.78
N ILE A 140 -2.63 -2.48 18.85
CA ILE A 140 -1.56 -3.41 19.22
C ILE A 140 -2.23 -4.72 19.67
N ASP A 141 -1.68 -5.88 19.27
CA ASP A 141 -2.11 -7.26 19.57
C ASP A 141 -2.87 -8.02 18.46
N ILE A 142 -3.16 -7.37 17.33
CA ILE A 142 -3.77 -8.04 16.19
C ILE A 142 -2.67 -8.24 15.13
N ASN A 143 -2.48 -9.48 14.66
CA ASN A 143 -1.54 -9.77 13.57
C ASN A 143 -2.15 -9.31 12.24
N ASP A 144 -2.30 -7.99 12.12
CA ASP A 144 -2.90 -7.31 10.99
C ASP A 144 -1.90 -7.23 9.84
N TYR A 145 -2.42 -7.42 8.63
CA TYR A 145 -1.60 -7.53 7.44
C TYR A 145 -2.28 -6.91 6.23
N ILE A 146 -1.62 -5.96 5.56
CA ILE A 146 -2.06 -5.36 4.31
C ILE A 146 -1.05 -5.68 3.22
N LYS A 147 -1.53 -6.24 2.10
CA LYS A 147 -0.70 -6.50 0.92
C LYS A 147 -1.23 -5.80 -0.32
N PHE A 148 -0.34 -5.06 -0.97
CA PHE A 148 -0.54 -4.48 -2.29
C PHE A 148 0.31 -5.23 -3.31
N LYS A 149 -0.34 -5.84 -4.31
CA LYS A 149 0.34 -6.52 -5.42
C LYS A 149 -0.19 -5.99 -6.75
N ASN A 150 0.69 -5.58 -7.65
CA ASN A 150 0.30 -5.01 -8.95
C ASN A 150 -0.66 -3.83 -8.81
N VAL A 151 -0.48 -2.99 -7.80
CA VAL A 151 -1.38 -1.86 -7.53
C VAL A 151 -0.89 -0.61 -8.23
N THR A 152 -1.82 0.13 -8.83
CA THR A 152 -1.57 1.50 -9.31
C THR A 152 -2.34 2.47 -8.43
N TYR A 153 -1.64 3.38 -7.78
CA TYR A 153 -2.22 4.39 -6.91
C TYR A 153 -2.06 5.79 -7.49
N ASN A 154 -3.16 6.55 -7.45
CA ASN A 154 -3.19 7.98 -7.70
C ASN A 154 -3.95 8.68 -6.55
N PRO A 155 -3.58 9.91 -6.18
CA PRO A 155 -4.32 10.68 -5.19
C PRO A 155 -5.60 11.24 -5.83
N SER A 156 -6.65 11.36 -5.02
CA SER A 156 -7.86 12.08 -5.44
C SER A 156 -7.67 13.60 -5.28
N SER A 157 -8.70 14.39 -5.55
CA SER A 157 -8.70 15.83 -5.27
C SER A 157 -8.90 16.16 -3.79
N TYR A 158 -9.05 15.16 -2.91
CA TYR A 158 -9.26 15.35 -1.48
C TYR A 158 -7.91 15.46 -0.77
N SER A 159 -7.64 16.60 -0.15
CA SER A 159 -6.37 16.87 0.55
C SER A 159 -6.27 16.10 1.86
N SER A 160 -5.08 15.60 2.16
CA SER A 160 -4.72 14.94 3.41
C SER A 160 -3.26 15.24 3.77
N ASP A 161 -2.88 15.01 5.03
CA ASP A 161 -1.48 15.13 5.42
C ASP A 161 -0.61 14.13 4.68
N ASN A 162 -0.99 12.86 4.72
CA ASN A 162 -0.48 11.86 3.80
C ASN A 162 -1.63 11.16 3.09
N CYS A 163 -1.41 10.87 1.82
CA CYS A 163 -2.39 10.24 0.94
C CYS A 163 -2.68 8.78 1.30
N ILE A 164 -1.69 8.09 1.86
CA ILE A 164 -1.82 6.73 2.38
C ILE A 164 -1.23 6.71 3.79
N ASN A 165 -2.02 6.32 4.80
CA ASN A 165 -1.60 6.15 6.18
C ASN A 165 -1.87 4.73 6.64
N LEU A 166 -0.82 3.91 6.76
CA LEU A 166 -0.95 2.52 7.15
C LEU A 166 -0.18 2.20 8.44
N SER A 167 -0.79 1.33 9.22
CA SER A 167 -0.22 0.60 10.35
C SER A 167 -0.31 -0.90 10.06
N GLY A 168 0.17 -1.76 10.97
CA GLY A 168 0.14 -3.22 10.77
C GLY A 168 1.28 -3.70 9.89
N ASN A 169 1.36 -5.01 9.64
CA ASN A 169 2.36 -5.54 8.72
C ASN A 169 1.98 -5.17 7.28
N VAL A 170 2.89 -4.53 6.54
CA VAL A 170 2.61 -4.06 5.18
C VAL A 170 3.56 -4.70 4.18
N GLU A 171 3.00 -5.30 3.11
CA GLU A 171 3.75 -5.82 1.96
C GLU A 171 3.34 -5.11 0.66
N ILE A 172 4.31 -4.54 -0.06
CA ILE A 172 4.09 -3.84 -1.34
C ILE A 172 4.96 -4.48 -2.41
N VAL A 173 4.35 -5.02 -3.46
CA VAL A 173 5.05 -5.76 -4.52
C VAL A 173 4.56 -5.32 -5.89
N ASP A 174 5.50 -5.09 -6.82
CA ASP A 174 5.20 -4.80 -8.22
C ASP A 174 4.21 -3.64 -8.41
N SER A 175 4.27 -2.61 -7.55
CA SER A 175 3.24 -1.58 -7.45
C SER A 175 3.79 -0.18 -7.76
N THR A 176 2.92 0.73 -8.20
CA THR A 176 3.26 2.11 -8.55
C THR A 176 2.37 3.09 -7.80
N PHE A 177 2.99 4.06 -7.15
CA PHE A 177 2.32 5.10 -6.37
C PHE A 177 2.77 6.47 -6.87
N LYS A 178 1.80 7.32 -7.21
CA LYS A 178 2.05 8.71 -7.60
C LYS A 178 1.54 9.66 -6.53
N GLY A 179 2.31 10.69 -6.25
CA GLY A 179 1.96 11.78 -5.36
C GLY A 179 1.24 12.91 -6.07
N SER A 180 0.77 13.87 -5.30
CA SER A 180 0.28 15.15 -5.81
C SER A 180 0.34 16.20 -4.72
N SER A 181 -0.11 17.42 -5.03
CA SER A 181 -0.23 18.49 -4.03
C SER A 181 -1.33 18.23 -2.99
N GLN A 182 -2.13 17.18 -3.17
CA GLN A 182 -3.13 16.76 -2.18
C GLN A 182 -2.53 15.95 -1.05
N CYS A 183 -1.31 15.43 -1.22
CA CYS A 183 -0.53 14.78 -0.17
C CYS A 183 0.35 15.85 0.50
N ASN A 184 -0.17 16.57 1.49
CA ASN A 184 0.44 17.81 1.99
C ASN A 184 1.88 17.58 2.48
N ASN A 185 2.12 16.49 3.20
CA ASN A 185 3.42 16.08 3.69
C ASN A 185 4.04 15.04 2.74
N ARG A 186 3.45 13.83 2.68
CA ARG A 186 4.00 12.69 1.92
C ARG A 186 2.94 11.84 1.26
N LEU A 187 3.35 11.15 0.21
CA LEU A 187 2.52 10.18 -0.49
C LEU A 187 2.13 9.01 0.42
N PHE A 188 3.11 8.40 1.08
CA PHE A 188 2.91 7.19 1.90
C PHE A 188 3.49 7.38 3.30
N ASN A 189 2.73 7.01 4.32
CA ASN A 189 3.13 7.01 5.71
C ASN A 189 2.90 5.63 6.34
N PHE A 190 3.99 5.02 6.81
CA PHE A 190 3.98 3.79 7.59
C PHE A 190 4.23 4.10 9.07
N PHE A 191 3.32 3.65 9.93
CA PHE A 191 3.48 3.73 11.38
C PHE A 191 3.53 2.33 11.99
N GLY A 192 4.74 1.84 12.22
CA GLY A 192 4.98 0.45 12.60
C GLY A 192 4.80 0.14 14.10
N LEU A 193 4.64 1.16 14.95
CA LEU A 193 4.44 1.02 16.40
C LEU A 193 5.55 0.25 17.14
N GLU A 194 6.71 0.03 16.53
CA GLU A 194 7.85 -0.78 16.98
C GLU A 194 7.58 -2.29 16.96
N TYR A 195 6.45 -2.73 16.39
CA TYR A 195 6.03 -4.12 16.31
C TYR A 195 5.81 -4.63 14.89
N TYR A 196 5.46 -3.74 13.98
CA TYR A 196 5.05 -4.10 12.64
C TYR A 196 6.16 -3.94 11.63
N ASP A 197 6.17 -4.88 10.69
CA ASP A 197 7.15 -4.95 9.62
C ASP A 197 6.64 -4.27 8.35
N LEU A 198 7.57 -3.72 7.57
CA LEU A 198 7.31 -3.17 6.24
C LEU A 198 8.19 -3.87 5.22
N TYR A 199 7.57 -4.42 4.18
CA TYR A 199 8.26 -5.03 3.05
C TYR A 199 7.84 -4.35 1.75
N ILE A 200 8.81 -3.91 0.95
CA ILE A 200 8.59 -3.29 -0.35
C ILE A 200 9.54 -3.94 -1.38
N GLU A 201 9.01 -4.53 -2.44
CA GLU A 201 9.81 -5.05 -3.55
C GLU A 201 9.33 -4.52 -4.91
N ASN A 202 10.28 -4.20 -5.78
CA ASN A 202 10.06 -3.91 -7.20
C ASN A 202 8.94 -2.88 -7.43
N SER A 203 8.90 -1.83 -6.60
CA SER A 203 7.82 -0.85 -6.61
C SER A 203 8.35 0.57 -6.86
N ASN A 204 7.49 1.45 -7.37
CA ASN A 204 7.84 2.84 -7.67
C ASN A 204 6.99 3.83 -6.87
N PHE A 205 7.65 4.83 -6.28
CA PHE A 205 7.02 5.93 -5.56
C PHE A 205 7.50 7.25 -6.15
N SER A 206 6.62 7.95 -6.87
CA SER A 206 6.90 9.27 -7.44
C SER A 206 6.20 10.35 -6.61
N GLY A 207 6.91 11.37 -6.18
CA GLY A 207 6.31 12.56 -5.57
C GLY A 207 5.70 13.54 -6.58
N GLU A 208 5.90 13.34 -7.89
CA GLU A 208 5.47 14.22 -8.99
C GLU A 208 5.88 15.71 -8.80
N TYR A 209 6.98 15.93 -8.08
CA TYR A 209 7.48 17.21 -7.57
C TYR A 209 6.45 17.99 -6.75
N LYS A 210 5.55 17.29 -6.08
CA LYS A 210 4.48 17.88 -5.24
C LYS A 210 4.55 17.50 -3.77
N CYS A 211 5.06 16.32 -3.44
CA CYS A 211 5.19 15.84 -2.05
C CYS A 211 6.43 14.96 -1.86
N GLY A 212 6.77 14.60 -0.62
CA GLY A 212 7.73 13.54 -0.34
C GLY A 212 7.16 12.16 -0.64
N CYS A 213 8.02 11.14 -0.86
CA CYS A 213 7.53 9.80 -1.21
C CYS A 213 7.06 9.02 0.02
N VAL A 214 7.98 8.54 0.88
CA VAL A 214 7.61 7.63 1.98
C VAL A 214 8.14 8.13 3.32
N ASN A 215 7.30 8.11 4.36
CA ASN A 215 7.71 8.18 5.76
C ASN A 215 7.54 6.81 6.40
N ILE A 216 8.55 6.41 7.15
CA ILE A 216 8.60 5.19 7.96
C ILE A 216 8.91 5.65 9.37
N ASP A 217 7.99 5.39 10.28
CA ASP A 217 8.19 5.66 11.69
C ASP A 217 7.91 4.40 12.49
N LYS A 218 8.80 4.11 13.45
CA LYS A 218 8.65 2.99 14.37
C LYS A 218 8.48 1.63 13.68
N GLY A 219 9.18 1.36 12.59
CA GLY A 219 9.16 0.04 11.95
C GLY A 219 10.03 -0.95 12.70
N HIS A 220 9.50 -2.14 13.01
CA HIS A 220 10.27 -3.21 13.66
C HIS A 220 11.36 -3.73 12.72
N GLU A 221 10.98 -4.36 11.60
CA GLU A 221 11.86 -4.69 10.49
C GLU A 221 11.35 -4.11 9.18
N VAL A 222 12.18 -3.29 8.53
CA VAL A 222 11.84 -2.62 7.27
C VAL A 222 12.77 -3.10 6.17
N ASN A 223 12.21 -3.72 5.13
CA ASN A 223 12.94 -4.32 4.03
C ASN A 223 12.47 -3.74 2.70
N ILE A 224 13.36 -3.04 1.98
CA ILE A 224 13.02 -2.39 0.70
C ILE A 224 14.01 -2.82 -0.37
N TYR A 225 13.51 -3.45 -1.43
CA TYR A 225 14.32 -4.07 -2.47
C TYR A 225 13.91 -3.61 -3.87
N LYS A 226 14.90 -3.35 -4.74
CA LYS A 226 14.70 -3.09 -6.18
C LYS A 226 13.65 -2.00 -6.47
N SER A 227 13.50 -1.04 -5.57
CA SER A 227 12.42 -0.05 -5.64
C SER A 227 12.96 1.32 -6.01
N THR A 228 12.10 2.15 -6.60
CA THR A 228 12.46 3.50 -7.06
C THR A 228 11.68 4.56 -6.30
N PHE A 229 12.39 5.61 -5.89
CA PHE A 229 11.83 6.80 -5.23
C PHE A 229 12.25 8.03 -6.03
N ASP A 230 11.31 8.63 -6.75
CA ASP A 230 11.64 9.69 -7.69
C ASP A 230 10.76 10.93 -7.57
N ASN A 231 11.28 12.03 -8.15
CA ASN A 231 10.56 13.29 -8.30
C ASN A 231 9.94 13.79 -6.99
N ALA A 232 10.56 13.56 -5.83
CA ALA A 232 10.03 14.06 -4.58
C ALA A 232 10.25 15.57 -4.44
N TYR A 233 9.30 16.24 -3.78
CA TYR A 233 9.45 17.63 -3.34
C TYR A 233 9.04 17.77 -1.88
N VAL A 234 9.96 18.25 -1.03
CA VAL A 234 9.67 18.55 0.38
C VAL A 234 9.90 20.03 0.67
N PRO A 235 8.85 20.82 0.97
CA PRO A 235 8.99 22.24 1.28
C PRO A 235 9.61 22.49 2.67
N LYS A 236 10.01 23.74 2.93
CA LYS A 236 10.68 24.16 4.18
C LYS A 236 9.86 23.95 5.46
N ILE A 237 8.56 23.67 5.36
CA ILE A 237 7.73 23.45 6.55
C ILE A 237 7.77 22.00 7.05
N PHE A 238 8.28 21.06 6.25
CA PHE A 238 8.36 19.65 6.60
C PHE A 238 9.81 19.18 6.68
N GLU A 239 10.02 18.16 7.51
CA GLU A 239 11.32 17.51 7.67
C GLU A 239 11.73 16.73 6.42
N GLY A 240 13.05 16.62 6.26
CA GLY A 240 13.75 16.15 5.07
C GLY A 240 13.48 14.70 4.61
N GLY A 241 14.27 14.21 3.66
CA GLY A 241 14.14 12.84 3.14
C GLY A 241 13.16 12.77 1.99
N GLY A 242 13.55 13.28 0.82
CA GLY A 242 12.65 13.39 -0.34
C GLY A 242 12.08 12.02 -0.74
N GLY A 243 12.97 11.05 -0.97
CA GLY A 243 12.58 9.67 -1.24
C GLY A 243 12.09 8.97 0.03
N LEU A 244 12.99 8.75 0.99
CA LEU A 244 12.65 8.09 2.26
C LEU A 244 13.00 8.97 3.45
N LYS A 245 12.08 9.02 4.40
CA LYS A 245 12.31 9.49 5.77
C LYS A 245 12.06 8.33 6.71
N ILE A 246 13.05 8.01 7.54
CA ILE A 246 13.04 6.84 8.41
C ILE A 246 13.34 7.29 9.83
N LYS A 247 12.46 6.94 10.76
CA LYS A 247 12.59 7.23 12.18
C LYS A 247 12.45 5.96 13.01
N ASN A 248 13.25 5.80 14.07
CA ASN A 248 13.07 4.76 15.09
C ASN A 248 12.85 3.35 14.52
N SER A 249 13.66 2.94 13.54
CA SER A 249 13.44 1.70 12.80
C SER A 249 14.74 0.92 12.56
N ASN A 250 14.63 -0.40 12.41
CA ASN A 250 15.66 -1.22 11.73
C ASN A 250 15.33 -1.29 10.24
N THR A 251 16.25 -0.90 9.36
CA THR A 251 15.96 -0.82 7.92
C THR A 251 17.07 -1.38 7.05
N HIS A 252 16.68 -2.21 6.08
CA HIS A 252 17.52 -2.78 5.05
C HIS A 252 17.05 -2.31 3.66
N LEU A 253 17.91 -1.57 2.95
CA LEU A 253 17.68 -1.13 1.58
C LEU A 253 18.62 -1.88 0.63
N LYS A 254 18.10 -2.48 -0.45
CA LYS A 254 18.94 -3.16 -1.43
C LYS A 254 18.54 -2.88 -2.87
N ASN A 255 19.52 -2.49 -3.68
CA ASN A 255 19.36 -2.24 -5.11
C ASN A 255 18.25 -1.21 -5.43
N CYS A 256 18.13 -0.17 -4.60
CA CYS A 256 17.10 0.86 -4.78
C CYS A 256 17.66 2.09 -5.50
N ASN A 257 16.77 2.78 -6.21
CA ASN A 257 17.10 3.98 -6.99
C ASN A 257 16.41 5.21 -6.38
N PHE A 258 17.16 6.30 -6.25
CA PHE A 258 16.66 7.60 -5.81
C PHE A 258 16.95 8.62 -6.89
N THR A 259 15.94 9.23 -7.49
CA THR A 259 16.16 10.08 -8.68
C THR A 259 15.38 11.39 -8.62
N ASN A 260 16.05 12.51 -8.89
CA ASN A 260 15.42 13.84 -8.98
C ASN A 260 14.64 14.29 -7.74
N ASN A 261 15.08 13.90 -6.53
CA ASN A 261 14.43 14.34 -5.31
C ASN A 261 14.97 15.70 -4.87
N TYR A 262 14.07 16.64 -4.58
CA TYR A 262 14.40 18.00 -4.15
C TYR A 262 13.81 18.29 -2.77
N VAL A 263 14.66 18.64 -1.82
CA VAL A 263 14.27 18.94 -0.45
C VAL A 263 14.78 20.31 -0.05
N MET A 264 13.89 21.15 0.49
CA MET A 264 14.26 22.46 1.00
C MET A 264 15.08 22.41 2.29
N HIS A 265 15.17 21.27 2.99
CA HIS A 265 15.90 21.08 4.25
C HIS A 265 17.03 20.06 4.13
N GLU A 266 16.99 18.94 4.86
CA GLU A 266 18.02 17.92 4.87
C GLU A 266 17.64 16.62 4.13
N GLY A 267 18.62 15.82 3.73
CA GLY A 267 18.37 14.46 3.24
C GLY A 267 17.65 14.43 1.89
N GLY A 268 18.35 14.72 0.80
CA GLY A 268 17.72 14.79 -0.53
C GLY A 268 17.07 13.47 -0.93
N ALA A 269 17.80 12.36 -0.76
CA ALA A 269 17.27 11.01 -0.94
C ALA A 269 16.75 10.42 0.37
N LEU A 270 17.59 10.46 1.41
CA LEU A 270 17.38 9.77 2.69
C LEU A 270 17.49 10.74 3.88
N TYR A 271 16.54 10.66 4.80
CA TYR A 271 16.61 11.28 6.11
C TYR A 271 16.44 10.20 7.18
N LEU A 272 17.47 10.02 8.01
CA LEU A 272 17.54 9.00 9.04
C LEU A 272 17.60 9.69 10.40
N GLU A 273 16.63 9.43 11.27
CA GLU A 273 16.57 10.01 12.61
C GLU A 273 16.32 8.93 13.64
N ASP A 274 17.17 8.90 14.68
CA ASP A 274 17.04 7.97 15.81
C ASP A 274 16.85 6.51 15.36
N ILE A 275 17.53 6.12 14.28
CA ILE A 275 17.45 4.76 13.73
C ILE A 275 18.01 3.74 14.74
N PHE A 276 17.43 2.54 14.79
CA PHE A 276 17.98 1.44 15.60
C PHE A 276 19.10 0.72 14.85
N GLY A 277 18.92 0.53 13.54
CA GLY A 277 19.90 -0.05 12.63
C GLY A 277 19.57 0.29 11.19
N PHE A 278 20.60 0.50 10.37
CA PHE A 278 20.40 0.81 8.95
C PHE A 278 21.48 0.15 8.11
N GLU A 279 21.07 -0.60 7.08
CA GLU A 279 21.96 -1.14 6.05
C GLU A 279 21.42 -0.79 4.66
N ALA A 280 22.26 -0.17 3.85
CA ALA A 280 21.99 0.08 2.44
C ALA A 280 23.07 -0.55 1.57
N ASP A 281 22.66 -1.32 0.56
CA ASP A 281 23.55 -1.96 -0.41
C ASP A 281 23.07 -1.74 -1.86
N GLY A 282 23.98 -1.32 -2.73
CA GLY A 282 23.69 -1.22 -4.17
C GLY A 282 22.77 -0.06 -4.54
N LEU A 283 22.82 1.07 -3.83
CA LEU A 283 21.96 2.21 -4.14
C LEU A 283 22.50 3.03 -5.32
N GLU A 284 21.60 3.47 -6.18
CA GLU A 284 21.86 4.50 -7.18
C GLU A 284 21.10 5.78 -6.84
N VAL A 285 21.86 6.87 -6.64
CA VAL A 285 21.33 8.17 -6.25
C VAL A 285 21.70 9.20 -7.33
N VAL A 286 20.72 9.65 -8.09
CA VAL A 286 20.91 10.53 -9.26
C VAL A 286 20.15 11.84 -9.10
N ASN A 287 20.82 12.97 -9.20
CA ASN A 287 20.18 14.30 -9.18
C ASN A 287 19.31 14.55 -7.94
N ASN A 288 19.75 14.08 -6.78
CA ASN A 288 19.09 14.36 -5.50
C ASN A 288 19.70 15.62 -4.90
N THR A 289 18.89 16.47 -4.28
CA THR A 289 19.31 17.75 -3.74
C THR A 289 18.60 18.03 -2.42
N ALA A 290 19.37 18.53 -1.45
CA ALA A 290 18.87 19.15 -0.24
C ALA A 290 19.52 20.54 -0.10
N ILE A 291 18.74 21.60 0.11
CA ILE A 291 19.27 22.98 0.15
C ILE A 291 20.12 23.21 1.39
N TYR A 292 19.66 22.72 2.56
CA TYR A 292 20.40 22.93 3.80
C TYR A 292 21.56 21.97 3.91
N LYS A 293 21.32 20.65 4.10
CA LYS A 293 22.38 19.67 4.39
C LYS A 293 22.10 18.27 3.84
N GLY A 294 23.14 17.49 3.53
CA GLY A 294 23.00 16.05 3.27
C GLY A 294 22.18 15.74 2.03
N SER A 295 22.64 16.19 0.87
CA SER A 295 21.90 16.08 -0.40
C SER A 295 21.66 14.65 -0.88
N MET A 296 22.44 13.67 -0.40
CA MET A 296 22.04 12.26 -0.46
C MET A 296 21.41 11.84 0.88
N VAL A 297 22.19 11.86 1.96
CA VAL A 297 21.75 11.37 3.27
C VAL A 297 21.97 12.42 4.34
N PHE A 298 20.96 12.58 5.19
CA PHE A 298 21.09 13.22 6.49
C PHE A 298 20.83 12.19 7.60
N ILE A 299 21.73 12.14 8.58
CA ILE A 299 21.60 11.28 9.75
C ILE A 299 21.66 12.13 11.02
N SER A 300 20.64 12.01 11.85
CA SER A 300 20.55 12.65 13.16
C SER A 300 20.27 11.61 14.24
N THR A 301 20.90 11.79 15.39
CA THR A 301 20.56 11.05 16.60
C THR A 301 20.42 12.05 17.75
N ILE A 302 19.24 12.05 18.36
CA ILE A 302 18.91 12.84 19.54
C ILE A 302 19.26 12.03 20.77
N GLU A 303 19.14 10.70 20.75
CA GLU A 303 19.43 9.83 21.90
C GLU A 303 20.75 9.06 21.73
N ASP A 304 21.37 8.63 22.84
CA ASP A 304 22.54 7.72 22.81
C ASP A 304 22.07 6.26 22.66
N ILE A 305 21.49 5.96 21.50
CA ILE A 305 20.86 4.67 21.18
C ILE A 305 21.85 3.64 20.61
N GLY A 306 23.14 3.97 20.49
CA GLY A 306 24.16 3.04 19.98
C GLY A 306 23.86 2.51 18.57
N SER A 307 23.39 3.38 17.67
CA SER A 307 22.93 2.98 16.33
C SER A 307 24.05 2.89 15.29
N THR A 308 23.87 2.01 14.31
CA THR A 308 24.81 1.83 13.19
C THR A 308 24.11 2.03 11.86
N ALA A 309 24.69 2.88 11.01
CA ALA A 309 24.30 3.03 9.61
C ALA A 309 25.43 2.54 8.68
N ILE A 310 25.14 1.55 7.85
CA ILE A 310 26.08 0.90 6.95
C ILE A 310 25.66 1.18 5.50
N PHE A 311 26.60 1.65 4.69
CA PHE A 311 26.41 1.90 3.26
C PHE A 311 27.42 1.10 2.45
N LYS A 312 26.95 0.30 1.50
CA LYS A 312 27.75 -0.55 0.61
C LYS A 312 27.35 -0.29 -0.84
N ASN A 313 28.33 -0.28 -1.74
CA ASN A 313 28.10 -0.19 -3.18
C ASN A 313 27.18 0.96 -3.62
N ILE A 314 27.41 2.16 -3.08
CA ILE A 314 26.61 3.35 -3.39
C ILE A 314 27.18 4.08 -4.59
N ARG A 315 26.33 4.35 -5.59
CA ARG A 315 26.66 5.23 -6.72
C ARG A 315 25.88 6.53 -6.60
N GLN A 316 26.58 7.65 -6.46
CA GLN A 316 26.00 8.99 -6.39
C GLN A 316 26.39 9.80 -7.64
N ILE A 317 25.41 10.37 -8.34
CA ILE A 317 25.60 11.08 -9.61
C ILE A 317 24.83 12.42 -9.58
N ASN A 318 25.48 13.51 -9.97
CA ASN A 318 24.86 14.83 -10.17
C ASN A 318 24.08 15.37 -8.95
N THR A 319 24.54 15.08 -7.74
CA THR A 319 23.92 15.61 -6.52
C THR A 319 24.38 17.04 -6.23
N GLY A 320 23.44 17.89 -5.81
CA GLY A 320 23.68 19.29 -5.43
C GLY A 320 23.37 20.26 -6.57
N ILE A 321 22.86 21.44 -6.21
CA ILE A 321 22.52 22.48 -7.21
C ILE A 321 23.81 23.17 -7.65
N ASN A 322 24.04 23.26 -8.96
CA ASN A 322 25.20 23.96 -9.54
C ASN A 322 25.22 25.48 -9.26
N ASN A 323 24.12 26.08 -8.78
CA ASN A 323 23.96 27.53 -8.64
C ASN A 323 23.50 28.03 -7.26
N GLU A 324 23.02 27.16 -6.37
CA GLU A 324 22.74 27.53 -4.97
C GLU A 324 23.74 26.80 -4.08
N ARG A 325 24.47 27.56 -3.26
CA ARG A 325 25.42 26.97 -2.31
C ARG A 325 24.61 26.20 -1.27
N ILE A 326 24.86 24.90 -1.13
CA ILE A 326 24.44 24.13 0.05
C ILE A 326 24.77 24.97 1.28
N GLN A 327 23.75 25.30 2.07
CA GLN A 327 23.91 26.32 3.11
C GLN A 327 24.81 25.80 4.22
N GLU A 328 24.72 24.51 4.58
CA GLU A 328 25.51 23.90 5.64
C GLU A 328 25.79 22.39 5.40
N GLY A 329 27.05 21.94 5.50
CA GLY A 329 27.38 20.51 5.43
C GLY A 329 27.81 19.98 4.05
N GLY A 330 27.97 18.66 3.94
CA GLY A 330 28.59 18.00 2.78
C GLY A 330 27.61 17.65 1.67
N LEU A 331 28.13 17.59 0.43
CA LEU A 331 27.43 17.21 -0.82
C LEU A 331 26.90 15.76 -0.86
N GLY A 332 27.16 14.94 0.15
CA GLY A 332 26.73 13.54 0.20
C GLY A 332 26.09 13.22 1.54
N PHE A 333 26.92 13.19 2.58
CA PHE A 333 26.51 12.83 3.93
C PHE A 333 26.64 14.00 4.90
N ARG A 334 25.70 14.10 5.84
CA ARG A 334 25.87 14.85 7.07
C ARG A 334 25.40 14.03 8.26
N PHE A 335 26.25 13.97 9.28
CA PHE A 335 25.97 13.33 10.56
C PHE A 335 25.88 14.42 11.64
N ILE A 336 24.85 14.37 12.46
CA ILE A 336 24.73 15.20 13.66
C ILE A 336 24.46 14.29 14.84
N HIS A 337 25.37 14.33 15.82
CA HIS A 337 25.14 13.80 17.15
C HIS A 337 24.81 14.99 18.05
N LYS A 338 23.62 15.00 18.67
CA LYS A 338 23.10 16.20 19.36
C LYS A 338 23.45 16.30 20.86
N TYR A 339 24.34 15.46 21.38
CA TYR A 339 24.86 15.62 22.75
C TYR A 339 26.29 16.16 22.79
N ILE A 340 26.42 17.34 23.41
CA ILE A 340 27.62 17.90 24.07
C ILE A 340 27.31 17.97 25.56
#